data_AF-A0A9W9VPX8-F1
#
_entry.id   AF-A0A9W9VPX8-F1
#
_cell.length_a   1.000
_cell.length_b   1.000
_cell.length_c   1.000
_cell.angle_alpha   90.00
_cell.angle_beta   90.00
_cell.angle_gamma   90.00
#
_symmetry.space_group_name_H-M   'P 1'
#
loop_
_entity.id
_entity.type
_entity.pdbx_description
1 polymer ?
#
loop_
_entity_poly.entity_id
_entity_poly.type
_entity_poly.pdbx_seq_one_letter_code
_entity_poly.pdbx_strand_id
1 'polypeptide(L)'
;MSRVVFGIALPVIFISGSINTTVVCRYIHGKFYRDSMIRYINSKKGWASWLGLVFIVTLLAWVVAEAIPIFSELLSIISALFVSGLSFYLPPVMWYLLLREGSWYEKKNLKPAIFNAVVFIVGMIIFGCGTYASIAELTTKFQSGSVGKPFTCS
;
A
#
# COMPACT_ATOMS: atom_id res chain seq x y z
N MET A 1 -20.36 17.02 4.96
CA MET A 1 -19.99 15.79 5.70
C MET A 1 -18.48 15.49 5.68
N SER A 2 -17.71 16.01 4.70
CA SER A 2 -16.28 15.69 4.54
C SER A 2 -15.38 16.05 5.72
N ARG A 3 -15.69 17.09 6.50
CA ARG A 3 -14.86 17.51 7.65
C ARG A 3 -14.81 16.47 8.78
N VAL A 4 -15.92 15.78 9.04
CA VAL A 4 -16.00 14.74 10.08
C VAL A 4 -15.28 13.46 9.62
N VAL A 5 -15.46 13.09 8.34
CA VAL A 5 -14.76 11.93 7.75
C VAL A 5 -13.24 12.14 7.74
N PHE A 6 -12.78 13.34 7.41
CA PHE A 6 -11.36 13.69 7.51
C PHE A 6 -10.83 13.58 8.95
N GLY A 7 -11.61 14.01 9.95
CA GLY A 7 -11.25 13.86 11.36
C GLY A 7 -11.02 12.40 11.77
N ILE A 8 -11.84 11.48 11.26
CA ILE A 8 -11.73 10.03 11.55
C ILE A 8 -10.60 9.38 10.75
N ALA A 9 -10.34 9.85 9.52
CA ALA A 9 -9.29 9.32 8.66
C ALA A 9 -7.87 9.75 9.08
N LEU A 10 -7.72 10.92 9.71
CA LEU A 10 -6.41 11.45 10.11
C LEU A 10 -5.60 10.49 11.00
N PRO A 11 -6.15 9.92 12.10
CA PRO A 11 -5.42 8.97 12.94
C PRO A 11 -4.88 7.77 12.17
N VAL A 12 -5.68 7.16 11.29
CA VAL A 12 -5.25 5.97 10.54
C VAL A 12 -4.17 6.32 9.52
N ILE A 13 -4.26 7.47 8.86
CA ILE A 13 -3.23 7.95 7.92
C ILE A 13 -1.90 8.18 8.66
N PHE A 14 -1.95 8.84 9.83
CA PHE A 14 -0.76 9.09 10.64
C PHE A 14 -0.11 7.79 11.14
N ILE A 15 -0.90 6.86 11.66
CA ILE A 15 -0.39 5.58 12.18
C ILE A 15 0.23 4.77 11.03
N SER A 16 -0.48 4.61 9.91
CA SER A 16 -0.02 3.87 8.75
C SER A 16 1.27 4.45 8.16
N GLY A 17 1.31 5.77 7.95
CA GLY A 17 2.50 6.46 7.44
C GLY A 17 3.70 6.37 8.38
N SER A 18 3.46 6.49 9.69
CA SER A 18 4.51 6.38 10.72
C SER A 18 5.11 4.98 10.78
N ILE A 19 4.30 3.93 10.69
CA ILE A 19 4.79 2.55 10.69
C ILE A 19 5.67 2.31 9.46
N ASN A 20 5.22 2.69 8.26
CA ASN A 20 6.00 2.47 7.05
C ASN A 20 7.34 3.23 7.09
N THR A 21 7.30 4.50 7.50
CA THR A 21 8.51 5.34 7.63
C THR A 21 9.49 4.74 8.65
N THR A 22 8.99 4.32 9.81
CA THR A 22 9.85 3.75 10.86
C THR A 22 10.44 2.39 10.48
N VAL A 23 9.71 1.54 9.74
CA VAL A 23 10.24 0.27 9.22
C VAL A 23 11.38 0.51 8.23
N VAL A 24 11.21 1.43 7.29
CA VAL A 24 12.27 1.82 6.34
C VAL A 24 13.47 2.40 7.09
N CYS A 25 13.25 3.29 8.05
CA CYS A 25 14.31 3.88 8.86
C CYS A 25 15.09 2.81 9.66
N ARG A 26 14.39 1.84 10.28
CA ARG A 26 15.04 0.72 10.98
C ARG A 26 15.82 -0.17 10.03
N TYR A 27 15.31 -0.41 8.83
CA TYR A 27 16.01 -1.19 7.81
C TYR A 27 17.32 -0.50 7.38
N ILE A 28 17.26 0.79 7.04
CA ILE A 28 18.44 1.57 6.65
C ILE A 28 19.43 1.67 7.82
N HIS A 29 18.95 1.98 9.02
CA HIS A 29 19.79 2.05 10.22
C HIS A 29 20.45 0.70 10.53
N GLY A 30 19.72 -0.40 10.43
CA GLY A 30 20.25 -1.76 10.63
C GLY A 30 21.30 -2.16 9.58
N LYS A 31 21.17 -1.65 8.35
CA LYS A 31 22.14 -1.89 7.26
C LYS A 31 23.40 -1.04 7.41
N PHE A 32 23.27 0.24 7.76
CA PHE A 32 24.40 1.16 7.91
C PHE A 32 25.19 0.96 9.22
N TYR A 33 24.53 0.66 10.34
CA TYR A 33 25.17 0.53 11.66
C TYR A 33 25.43 -0.92 12.06
N ARG A 34 25.78 -1.77 11.08
CA ARG A 34 25.98 -3.21 11.29
C ARG A 34 27.20 -3.53 12.17
N ASP A 35 28.23 -2.67 12.17
CA ASP A 35 29.53 -2.87 12.83
C ASP A 35 29.91 -1.82 13.91
N SER A 36 29.01 -0.90 14.27
CA SER A 36 29.36 0.21 15.18
C SER A 36 28.61 0.21 16.51
N MET A 37 29.33 0.56 17.59
CA MET A 37 28.88 0.71 18.98
C MET A 37 27.78 1.80 19.18
N ILE A 38 27.34 2.45 18.09
CA ILE A 38 26.20 3.39 18.00
C ILE A 38 24.87 2.63 17.85
N ARG A 39 24.91 1.29 17.78
CA ARG A 39 23.72 0.42 17.68
C ARG A 39 22.70 0.60 18.80
N TYR A 40 23.12 1.09 19.97
CA TYR A 40 22.22 1.46 21.05
C TYR A 40 21.73 2.90 20.89
N ILE A 41 20.44 3.03 20.56
CA ILE A 41 19.64 4.27 20.53
C ILE A 41 19.64 5.06 21.86
N ASN A 42 20.34 4.60 22.89
CA ASN A 42 20.37 5.21 24.22
C ASN A 42 21.45 6.31 24.38
N SER A 43 22.19 6.65 23.32
CA SER A 43 23.14 7.77 23.32
C SER A 43 22.60 8.96 22.51
N LYS A 44 22.87 10.20 22.95
CA LYS A 44 22.42 11.44 22.28
C LYS A 44 22.79 11.49 20.79
N LYS A 45 23.92 10.88 20.41
CA LYS A 45 24.37 10.75 19.02
C LYS A 45 23.50 9.78 18.20
N GLY A 46 23.00 8.70 18.82
CA GLY A 46 22.10 7.73 18.19
C GLY A 46 20.69 8.29 17.97
N TRP A 47 20.19 9.11 18.90
CA TRP A 47 18.95 9.87 18.71
C TRP A 47 19.06 10.90 17.58
N ALA A 48 20.20 11.60 17.48
CA ALA A 48 20.44 12.56 16.40
C ALA A 48 20.50 11.88 15.02
N SER A 49 21.20 10.73 14.90
CA SER A 49 21.23 9.97 13.65
C SER A 49 19.86 9.38 13.28
N TRP A 50 19.08 8.96 14.27
CA TRP A 50 17.71 8.46 14.07
C TRP A 50 16.77 9.56 13.56
N LEU A 51 16.73 10.71 14.25
CA LEU A 51 15.90 11.85 13.85
C LEU A 51 16.31 12.40 12.48
N GLY A 52 17.62 12.48 12.19
CA GLY A 52 18.12 12.88 10.87
C GLY A 52 17.65 11.94 9.75
N LEU A 53 17.70 10.63 9.99
CA LEU A 53 17.26 9.64 9.00
C LEU A 53 15.75 9.72 8.76
N VAL A 54 14.94 9.81 9.83
CA VAL A 54 13.49 10.02 9.72
C VAL A 54 13.20 11.30 8.93
N PHE A 55 13.85 12.41 9.28
CA PHE A 55 13.65 13.70 8.60
C PHE A 55 13.97 13.62 7.10
N ILE A 56 15.08 12.99 6.72
CA ILE A 56 15.47 12.83 5.30
C ILE A 56 14.43 11.99 4.54
N VAL A 57 14.00 10.86 5.10
CA VAL A 57 13.01 9.98 4.47
C VAL A 57 11.67 10.70 4.32
N THR A 58 11.23 11.43 5.36
CA THR A 58 10.00 12.23 5.30
C THR A 58 10.10 13.35 4.27
N LEU A 59 11.25 14.03 4.16
CA LEU A 59 11.46 15.09 3.17
C LEU A 59 11.40 14.53 1.74
N LEU A 60 12.02 13.38 1.49
CA LEU A 60 11.92 12.70 0.19
C LEU A 60 10.47 12.31 -0.14
N ALA A 61 9.74 11.77 0.83
CA ALA A 61 8.32 11.43 0.64
C ALA A 61 7.47 12.65 0.32
N TRP A 62 7.73 13.79 0.98
CA TRP A 62 7.05 15.06 0.71
C TRP A 62 7.33 15.57 -0.72
N VAL A 63 8.59 15.53 -1.16
CA VAL A 63 8.96 15.93 -2.54
C VAL A 63 8.24 15.07 -3.58
N VAL A 64 8.16 13.75 -3.37
CA VAL A 64 7.47 12.84 -4.29
C VAL A 64 5.96 13.11 -4.32
N ALA A 65 5.36 13.43 -3.17
CA ALA A 65 3.93 13.76 -3.08
C ALA A 65 3.57 15.04 -3.86
N GLU A 66 4.40 16.08 -3.79
CA GLU A 66 4.19 17.36 -4.48
C GLU A 66 4.55 17.31 -5.98
N ALA A 67 5.50 16.43 -6.35
CA ALA A 67 5.95 16.30 -7.74
C ALA A 67 4.96 15.54 -8.62
N ILE A 68 4.11 14.67 -8.06
CA ILE A 68 3.22 13.78 -8.82
C ILE A 68 1.76 14.27 -8.69
N PRO A 69 1.22 14.99 -9.68
CA PRO A 69 -0.13 15.57 -9.60
C PRO A 69 -1.27 14.55 -9.67
N ILE A 70 -0.96 13.27 -9.97
CA ILE A 70 -1.92 12.15 -10.10
C ILE A 70 -1.70 11.05 -9.05
N PHE A 71 -1.15 11.39 -7.88
CA PHE A 71 -0.77 10.43 -6.85
C PHE A 71 -1.92 9.50 -6.41
N SER A 72 -3.14 10.04 -6.28
CA SER A 72 -4.31 9.24 -5.88
C SER A 72 -4.66 8.14 -6.89
N GLU A 73 -4.56 8.43 -8.19
CA GLU A 73 -4.86 7.44 -9.24
C GLU A 73 -3.80 6.35 -9.29
N LEU A 74 -2.52 6.74 -9.16
CA LEU A 74 -1.40 5.81 -9.06
C LEU A 74 -1.57 4.88 -7.87
N LEU A 75 -1.88 5.42 -6.69
CA LEU A 75 -2.15 4.62 -5.50
C LEU A 75 -3.36 3.70 -5.70
N SER A 76 -4.42 4.17 -6.35
CA SER A 76 -5.60 3.36 -6.64
C SER A 76 -5.24 2.19 -7.55
N ILE A 77 -4.49 2.41 -8.63
CA ILE A 77 -4.02 1.33 -9.54
C ILE A 77 -3.12 0.35 -8.80
N ILE A 78 -2.15 0.84 -8.03
CA ILE A 78 -1.25 -0.01 -7.22
C ILE A 78 -2.10 -0.85 -6.24
N SER A 79 -3.06 -0.23 -5.56
CA SER A 79 -3.94 -0.95 -4.64
C SER A 79 -4.80 -1.99 -5.36
N ALA A 80 -5.39 -1.65 -6.51
CA ALA A 80 -6.20 -2.58 -7.29
C ALA A 80 -5.38 -3.77 -7.79
N LEU A 81 -4.09 -3.58 -8.12
CA LEU A 81 -3.19 -4.65 -8.56
C LEU A 81 -2.70 -5.52 -7.38
N PHE A 82 -2.19 -4.89 -6.31
CA PHE A 82 -1.54 -5.61 -5.20
C PHE A 82 -2.52 -6.09 -4.13
N VAL A 83 -3.56 -5.32 -3.79
CA VAL A 83 -4.55 -5.73 -2.79
C VAL A 83 -5.41 -6.85 -3.35
N SER A 84 -5.82 -6.77 -4.62
CA SER A 84 -6.51 -7.89 -5.27
C SER A 84 -5.60 -9.12 -5.33
N GLY A 85 -4.37 -8.94 -5.82
CA GLY A 85 -3.25 -9.89 -5.85
C GLY A 85 -3.14 -10.71 -4.57
N LEU A 86 -2.80 -10.02 -3.48
CA LEU A 86 -2.42 -10.66 -2.22
C LEU A 86 -3.63 -11.11 -1.40
N SER A 87 -4.76 -10.42 -1.47
CA SER A 87 -5.92 -10.71 -0.60
C SER A 87 -6.90 -11.70 -1.24
N PHE A 88 -7.04 -11.69 -2.56
CA PHE A 88 -8.08 -12.45 -3.25
C PHE A 88 -7.55 -13.54 -4.19
N TYR A 89 -6.32 -13.47 -4.71
CA TYR A 89 -5.75 -14.57 -5.51
C TYR A 89 -4.95 -15.55 -4.66
N LEU A 90 -4.09 -15.05 -3.78
CA LEU A 90 -3.14 -15.87 -3.04
C LEU A 90 -3.83 -16.88 -2.11
N PRO A 91 -4.86 -16.53 -1.31
CA PRO A 91 -5.52 -17.50 -0.43
C PRO A 91 -6.27 -18.61 -1.18
N PRO A 92 -7.08 -18.34 -2.23
CA PRO A 92 -7.72 -19.39 -3.02
C PRO A 92 -6.72 -20.31 -3.74
N VAL A 93 -5.65 -19.75 -4.31
CA VAL A 93 -4.60 -20.53 -4.98
C VAL A 93 -3.84 -21.40 -3.97
N MET A 94 -3.52 -20.86 -2.80
CA MET A 94 -2.87 -21.60 -1.72
C MET A 94 -3.77 -22.74 -1.22
N TRP A 95 -5.07 -22.51 -1.08
CA TRP A 95 -6.03 -23.56 -0.75
C TRP A 95 -6.08 -24.65 -1.83
N TYR A 96 -6.08 -24.27 -3.11
CA TYR A 96 -6.11 -25.21 -4.23
C TYR A 96 -4.87 -26.10 -4.31
N LEU A 97 -3.69 -25.51 -4.09
CA LEU A 97 -2.40 -26.19 -4.29
C LEU A 97 -1.91 -26.95 -3.05
N LEU A 98 -2.15 -26.43 -1.83
CA LEU A 98 -1.52 -26.96 -0.61
C LEU A 98 -2.49 -27.60 0.39
N LEU A 99 -3.76 -27.17 0.43
CA LEU A 99 -4.75 -27.63 1.43
C LEU A 99 -5.85 -28.53 0.85
N ARG A 100 -5.74 -28.88 -0.43
CA ARG A 100 -6.71 -29.75 -1.10
C ARG A 100 -6.53 -31.21 -0.65
N GLU A 101 -7.33 -31.64 0.33
CA GLU A 101 -7.43 -33.05 0.70
C GLU A 101 -8.39 -33.80 -0.25
N GLY A 102 -7.88 -34.34 -1.36
CA GLY A 102 -8.65 -35.19 -2.29
C GLY A 102 -9.22 -34.48 -3.53
N SER A 103 -10.22 -35.08 -4.19
CA SER A 103 -10.80 -34.54 -5.43
C SER A 103 -11.75 -33.35 -5.18
N TRP A 104 -11.82 -32.39 -6.10
CA TRP A 104 -12.69 -31.18 -5.99
C TRP A 104 -14.19 -31.48 -5.84
N TYR A 105 -14.60 -32.70 -6.21
CA TYR A 105 -15.98 -33.16 -6.16
C TYR A 105 -16.35 -33.89 -4.85
N GLU A 106 -15.43 -33.99 -3.89
CA GLU A 106 -15.73 -34.59 -2.59
C GLU A 106 -16.69 -33.68 -1.80
N LYS A 107 -17.78 -34.23 -1.25
CA LYS A 107 -18.83 -33.44 -0.55
C LYS A 107 -18.28 -32.58 0.62
N LYS A 108 -17.15 -32.97 1.20
CA LYS A 108 -16.45 -32.19 2.26
C LYS A 108 -15.72 -30.95 1.72
N ASN A 109 -15.22 -31.00 0.49
CA ASN A 109 -14.39 -29.95 -0.11
C ASN A 109 -15.16 -29.02 -1.06
N LEU A 110 -16.39 -29.40 -1.45
CA LEU A 110 -17.20 -28.62 -2.39
C LEU A 110 -17.56 -27.23 -1.85
N LYS A 111 -17.94 -27.13 -0.56
CA LYS A 111 -18.27 -25.84 0.08
C LYS A 111 -17.09 -24.86 0.13
N PRO A 112 -15.90 -25.25 0.64
CA PRO A 112 -14.74 -24.36 0.62
C PRO A 112 -14.23 -24.09 -0.80
N ALA A 113 -14.36 -25.03 -1.74
CA ALA A 113 -14.01 -24.81 -3.15
C ALA A 113 -14.87 -23.70 -3.78
N ILE A 114 -16.19 -23.73 -3.58
CA ILE A 114 -17.10 -22.72 -4.10
C ILE A 114 -16.79 -21.35 -3.48
N PHE A 115 -16.59 -21.28 -2.16
CA PHE A 115 -16.28 -20.01 -1.50
C PHE A 115 -14.95 -19.41 -2.01
N ASN A 116 -13.91 -20.23 -2.14
CA ASN A 116 -12.62 -19.78 -2.68
C ASN A 116 -12.71 -19.38 -4.15
N ALA A 117 -13.52 -20.06 -4.95
CA ALA A 117 -13.78 -19.68 -6.34
C ALA A 117 -14.53 -18.34 -6.44
N VAL A 118 -15.52 -18.11 -5.59
CA VAL A 118 -16.24 -16.82 -5.52
C VAL A 118 -15.28 -15.69 -5.13
N VAL A 119 -14.45 -15.89 -4.12
CA VAL A 119 -13.44 -14.90 -3.69
C VAL A 119 -12.45 -14.59 -4.82
N PHE A 120 -12.02 -15.61 -5.56
CA PHE A 120 -11.15 -15.44 -6.73
C PHE A 120 -11.82 -14.62 -7.85
N ILE A 121 -13.09 -14.88 -8.14
CA ILE A 121 -13.86 -14.12 -9.15
C ILE A 121 -14.03 -12.66 -8.71
N VAL A 122 -14.35 -12.42 -7.43
CA VAL A 122 -14.42 -11.06 -6.87
C VAL A 122 -13.06 -10.35 -6.99
N GLY A 123 -11.96 -11.05 -6.72
CA GLY A 123 -10.61 -10.54 -6.95
C GLY A 123 -10.35 -10.10 -8.39
N MET A 124 -10.75 -10.93 -9.37
CA MET A 124 -10.66 -10.62 -10.80
C MET A 124 -11.50 -9.40 -11.19
N ILE A 125 -12.70 -9.26 -10.62
CA ILE A 125 -13.56 -8.09 -10.86
C ILE A 125 -12.92 -6.83 -10.29
N ILE A 126 -12.42 -6.88 -9.05
CA ILE A 126 -11.74 -5.72 -8.42
C ILE A 126 -10.49 -5.35 -9.21
N PHE A 127 -9.72 -6.32 -9.70
CA PHE A 127 -8.57 -6.08 -10.53
C PHE A 127 -8.94 -5.38 -11.85
N GLY A 128 -9.89 -5.94 -12.61
CA GLY A 128 -10.31 -5.39 -13.89
C GLY A 128 -11.03 -4.06 -13.77
N CYS A 129 -12.13 -4.03 -13.01
CA CYS A 129 -12.93 -2.83 -12.83
C CYS A 129 -12.18 -1.72 -12.07
N GLY A 130 -11.40 -2.07 -11.06
CA GLY A 130 -10.61 -1.09 -10.29
C GLY A 130 -9.52 -0.44 -11.15
N THR A 131 -8.79 -1.23 -11.93
CA THR A 131 -7.78 -0.68 -12.86
C THR A 131 -8.43 0.16 -13.95
N TYR A 132 -9.56 -0.30 -14.52
CA TYR A 132 -10.29 0.44 -15.54
C TYR A 132 -10.82 1.79 -15.03
N ALA A 133 -11.42 1.82 -13.83
CA ALA A 133 -11.94 3.04 -13.22
C ALA A 133 -10.84 4.10 -13.06
N SER A 134 -9.68 3.73 -12.52
CA SER A 134 -8.57 4.66 -12.35
C SER A 134 -7.98 5.15 -13.69
N ILE A 135 -7.94 4.30 -14.72
CA ILE A 135 -7.50 4.73 -16.06
C ILE A 135 -8.52 5.71 -16.69
N ALA A 136 -9.82 5.46 -16.52
CA ALA A 136 -10.86 6.35 -17.01
C ALA A 136 -10.82 7.72 -16.31
N GLU A 137 -10.61 7.74 -14.99
CA GLU A 137 -10.42 8.98 -14.23
C GLU A 137 -9.18 9.75 -14.67
N LEU A 138 -8.04 9.05 -14.86
CA LEU A 138 -6.83 9.64 -15.43
C LEU A 138 -7.10 10.29 -16.79
N THR A 139 -7.71 9.57 -17.71
CA THR A 139 -8.01 10.05 -19.07
C THR A 139 -8.88 11.31 -19.03
N THR A 140 -9.88 11.32 -18.16
CA THR A 140 -10.76 12.48 -17.96
C THR A 140 -10.00 13.69 -17.42
N LYS A 141 -9.06 13.49 -16.49
CA LYS A 141 -8.19 14.57 -15.95
C LYS A 141 -7.23 15.12 -17.01
N PHE A 142 -6.71 14.28 -17.91
CA PHE A 142 -5.87 14.72 -19.03
C PHE A 142 -6.66 15.50 -20.08
N GLN A 143 -7.87 15.05 -20.44
CA GLN A 143 -8.71 15.72 -21.44
C GLN A 143 -9.26 17.08 -20.97
N SER A 144 -9.57 17.20 -19.67
CA SER A 144 -10.04 18.46 -19.08
C SER A 144 -8.92 19.49 -18.87
N GLY A 145 -7.66 19.16 -19.16
CA GLY A 145 -6.52 20.04 -18.91
C GLY A 145 -6.25 20.32 -17.44
N SER A 146 -6.99 19.67 -16.52
CA SER A 146 -6.84 19.77 -15.05
C SER A 146 -5.72 18.88 -14.52
N VAL A 147 -4.65 18.69 -15.29
CA VAL A 147 -3.41 18.15 -14.75
C VAL A 147 -2.78 19.24 -13.90
N GLY A 148 -2.87 19.07 -12.58
CA GLY A 148 -2.22 19.97 -11.63
C GLY A 148 -0.76 20.16 -12.02
N LYS A 149 -0.30 21.40 -12.08
CA LYS A 149 1.13 21.66 -12.27
C LYS A 149 1.87 21.14 -11.03
N PRO A 150 3.03 20.47 -11.18
CA PRO A 150 3.84 20.12 -10.01
C PRO A 150 4.15 21.40 -9.23
N PHE A 151 3.96 21.35 -7.91
CA PHE A 151 4.06 22.49 -6.98
C PHE A 151 3.00 23.60 -7.11
N THR A 152 1.77 23.31 -7.54
CA THR A 152 0.67 24.29 -7.48
C THR A 152 -0.14 24.13 -6.20
N CYS A 153 -0.12 25.14 -5.34
CA CYS A 153 -1.07 25.28 -4.24
C CYS A 153 -2.34 25.97 -4.77
N SER A 154 -3.23 25.22 -5.43
CA SER A 154 -4.55 25.74 -5.86
C SER A 154 -5.55 24.61 -6.05
#